data_AF-A0A060C4L4-F1
#
_entry.id   AF-A0A060C4L4-F1
#
_cell.length_a   1.000
_cell.length_b   1.000
_cell.length_c   1.000
_cell.angle_alpha   90.00
_cell.angle_beta   90.00
_cell.angle_gamma   90.00
#
_symmetry.space_group_name_H-M   'P 1'
#
loop_
_entity.id
_entity.type
_entity.pdbx_description
1 polymer ?
#
loop_
_entity_poly.entity_id
_entity_poly.type
_entity_poly.pdbx_seq_one_letter_code
_entity_poly.pdbx_strand_id
1 'polypeptide(L)'
;MLVEGWNEGWEDWFDLSKDYVFDFVTPYPDFHVAELRDYAKNKGVKIMMHHETSSSVRNYERHLDQAYKFMVDNNYNSVKSGYVGKYSSSR
;
A
#
# COMPACT_ATOMS: atom_id res chain seq x y z
N MET A 1 5.13 -12.18 7.00
CA MET A 1 3.79 -11.78 7.50
C MET A 1 3.25 -10.70 6.58
N LEU A 2 1.97 -10.76 6.20
CA LEU A 2 1.31 -9.78 5.33
C LEU A 2 0.25 -9.04 6.15
N VAL A 3 0.12 -7.73 5.94
CA VAL A 3 -0.99 -6.93 6.49
C VAL A 3 -1.64 -6.17 5.34
N GLU A 4 -2.93 -6.42 5.12
CA GLU A 4 -3.77 -5.66 4.19
C GLU A 4 -4.63 -4.67 5.00
N GLY A 5 -5.11 -3.59 4.37
CA GLY A 5 -5.92 -2.58 5.08
C GLY A 5 -5.11 -1.59 5.94
N TRP A 6 -3.79 -1.47 5.73
CA TRP A 6 -2.92 -0.68 6.60
C TRP A 6 -2.90 0.83 6.27
N ASN A 7 -3.09 1.18 5.00
CA ASN A 7 -3.00 2.55 4.49
C ASN A 7 -4.38 3.17 4.32
N GLU A 8 -4.54 4.49 4.42
CA GLU A 8 -5.83 5.14 4.22
C GLU A 8 -6.40 4.91 2.80
N GLY A 9 -7.74 4.94 2.66
CA GLY A 9 -8.46 4.81 1.38
C GLY A 9 -9.28 3.54 1.21
N TRP A 10 -9.27 2.62 2.19
CA TRP A 10 -10.05 1.38 2.14
C TRP A 10 -11.56 1.57 2.35
N GLU A 11 -12.04 2.77 2.63
CA GLU A 11 -13.47 3.06 2.66
C GLU A 11 -14.06 3.08 1.23
N ASP A 12 -13.24 3.42 0.24
CA ASP A 12 -13.64 3.69 -1.14
C ASP A 12 -12.97 2.76 -2.17
N TRP A 13 -12.31 1.70 -1.72
CA TRP A 13 -11.43 0.85 -2.54
C TRP A 13 -12.16 0.02 -3.61
N PHE A 14 -13.47 -0.21 -3.47
CA PHE A 14 -14.24 -1.08 -4.35
C PHE A 14 -15.33 -0.29 -5.11
N ASP A 15 -15.35 -0.45 -6.44
CA ASP A 15 -16.45 -0.06 -7.34
C ASP A 15 -16.73 1.44 -7.56
N LEU A 16 -15.80 2.35 -7.21
CA LEU A 16 -15.98 3.80 -7.42
C LEU A 16 -15.22 4.38 -8.62
N SER A 17 -14.42 3.58 -9.35
CA SER A 17 -13.59 4.05 -10.49
C SER A 17 -12.80 5.34 -10.18
N LYS A 18 -12.35 5.48 -8.93
CA LYS A 18 -11.66 6.68 -8.47
C LYS A 18 -10.23 6.70 -9.01
N ASP A 19 -9.83 7.83 -9.57
CA ASP A 19 -8.47 8.04 -10.04
C ASP A 19 -7.46 8.09 -8.88
N TYR A 20 -7.81 8.70 -7.74
CA TYR A 20 -6.94 8.81 -6.55
C TYR A 20 -7.57 8.08 -5.37
N VAL A 21 -7.12 6.85 -5.11
CA VAL A 21 -7.67 5.98 -4.05
C VAL A 21 -6.66 5.77 -2.92
N PHE A 22 -5.38 5.64 -3.28
CA PHE A 22 -4.30 5.31 -2.35
C PHE A 22 -3.05 6.15 -2.66
N ASP A 23 -2.34 6.57 -1.61
CA ASP A 23 -1.01 7.20 -1.71
C ASP A 23 0.15 6.24 -1.38
N PHE A 24 -0.18 5.04 -0.88
CA PHE A 24 0.73 3.95 -0.53
C PHE A 24 1.74 4.27 0.58
N VAL A 25 1.54 5.36 1.33
CA VAL A 25 2.48 5.81 2.39
C VAL A 25 1.80 6.24 3.69
N THR A 26 0.53 6.63 3.64
CA THR A 26 -0.19 7.13 4.82
C THR A 26 -0.92 5.98 5.54
N PRO A 27 -0.50 5.61 6.76
CA PRO A 27 -1.17 4.57 7.53
C PRO A 27 -2.44 5.10 8.20
N TYR A 28 -3.39 4.21 8.50
CA TYR A 28 -4.47 4.55 9.43
C TYR A 28 -3.95 4.89 10.83
N PRO A 29 -4.71 5.66 11.64
CA PRO A 29 -4.32 6.03 13.00
C PRO A 29 -4.03 4.85 13.95
N ASP A 30 -4.56 3.67 13.66
CA ASP A 30 -4.34 2.44 14.44
C ASP A 30 -3.16 1.60 13.92
N PHE A 31 -2.54 1.98 12.80
CA PHE A 31 -1.39 1.28 12.21
C PHE A 31 -0.06 2.02 12.46
N HIS A 32 0.65 1.61 13.50
CA HIS A 32 1.92 2.22 13.91
C HIS A 32 3.12 1.63 13.16
N VAL A 33 3.46 2.19 12.00
CA VAL A 33 4.52 1.69 11.09
C VAL A 33 5.87 1.48 11.79
N ALA A 34 6.33 2.46 12.56
CA ALA A 34 7.63 2.40 13.24
C ALA A 34 7.66 1.33 14.34
N GLU A 35 6.60 1.24 15.13
CA GLU A 35 6.48 0.24 16.20
C GLU A 35 6.45 -1.18 15.60
N LEU A 36 5.65 -1.39 14.55
CA LEU A 36 5.54 -2.67 13.88
C LEU A 36 6.88 -3.08 13.22
N ARG A 37 7.59 -2.14 12.59
CA ARG A 37 8.94 -2.35 12.05
C ARG A 37 9.91 -2.83 13.14
N ASP A 38 9.94 -2.14 14.27
CA ASP A 38 10.88 -2.43 15.36
C ASP A 38 10.53 -3.75 16.06
N TYR A 39 9.23 -4.03 16.22
CA TYR A 39 8.74 -5.30 16.75
C TYR A 39 9.11 -6.49 15.84
N ALA A 40 8.86 -6.37 14.52
CA ALA A 40 9.21 -7.41 13.56
C ALA A 40 10.71 -7.68 13.51
N LYS A 41 11.52 -6.61 13.56
CA LYS A 41 12.98 -6.73 13.65
C LYS A 41 13.41 -7.48 14.92
N ASN A 42 12.83 -7.14 16.08
CA ASN A 42 13.13 -7.82 17.34
C ASN A 42 12.72 -9.31 17.32
N LYS A 43 11.63 -9.64 16.62
CA LYS A 43 11.16 -11.02 16.44
C LYS A 43 11.88 -11.79 15.32
N GLY A 44 12.80 -11.15 14.59
CA GLY A 44 13.50 -11.77 13.45
C GLY A 44 12.57 -12.10 12.28
N VAL A 45 11.41 -11.45 12.17
CA VAL A 45 10.45 -11.66 11.09
C VAL A 45 10.45 -10.50 10.11
N LYS A 46 10.06 -10.77 8.87
CA LYS A 46 9.86 -9.76 7.83
C LYS A 46 8.39 -9.55 7.55
N ILE A 47 8.03 -8.29 7.35
CA ILE A 47 6.70 -7.87 6.94
C ILE A 47 6.73 -7.65 5.43
N MET A 48 5.68 -8.11 4.78
CA MET A 48 5.40 -7.91 3.37
C MET A 48 4.43 -6.74 3.24
N MET A 49 4.78 -5.77 2.40
CA MET A 49 3.95 -4.61 2.10
C MET A 49 2.74 -5.01 1.24
N HIS A 50 1.67 -4.22 1.28
CA HIS A 50 0.50 -4.39 0.42
C HIS A 50 0.20 -3.12 -0.36
N HIS A 51 0.20 -3.19 -1.70
CA HIS A 51 -0.18 -2.13 -2.63
C HIS A 51 -1.37 -2.57 -3.49
N GLU A 52 -2.60 -2.49 -2.96
CA GLU A 52 -3.80 -2.58 -3.79
C GLU A 52 -3.98 -1.27 -4.55
N THR A 53 -4.30 -1.34 -5.85
CA THR A 53 -4.38 -0.16 -6.72
C THR A 53 -5.81 0.21 -7.12
N SER A 54 -6.79 -0.65 -6.83
CA SER A 54 -8.16 -0.53 -7.30
C SER A 54 -8.25 -0.34 -8.83
N SER A 55 -7.31 -0.96 -9.57
CA SER A 55 -7.11 -0.81 -11.02
C SER A 55 -6.70 0.60 -11.50
N SER A 56 -6.37 1.52 -10.60
CA SER A 56 -5.85 2.86 -10.96
C SER A 56 -4.34 2.84 -11.19
N VAL A 57 -3.92 2.27 -12.33
CA VAL A 57 -2.49 2.09 -12.67
C VAL A 57 -1.74 3.42 -12.75
N ARG A 58 -2.34 4.45 -13.38
CA ARG A 58 -1.72 5.79 -13.50
C ARG A 58 -1.46 6.44 -12.13
N ASN A 59 -2.33 6.22 -11.16
CA ASN A 59 -2.12 6.71 -9.80
C ASN A 59 -0.98 5.95 -9.12
N TYR A 60 -0.93 4.64 -9.30
CA TYR A 60 0.16 3.84 -8.75
C TYR A 60 1.53 4.25 -9.31
N GLU A 61 1.64 4.46 -10.63
CA GLU A 61 2.87 4.92 -11.27
C GLU A 61 3.36 6.27 -10.71
N ARG A 62 2.44 7.20 -10.41
CA ARG A 62 2.78 8.51 -9.83
C ARG A 62 3.35 8.43 -8.41
N HIS A 63 3.00 7.39 -7.65
CA HIS A 63 3.43 7.22 -6.26
C HIS A 63 4.48 6.11 -6.08
N LEU A 64 4.81 5.36 -7.14
CA LEU A 64 5.61 4.14 -7.06
C LEU A 64 6.98 4.37 -6.40
N ASP A 65 7.69 5.42 -6.81
CA ASP A 65 9.01 5.76 -6.25
C ASP A 65 8.91 6.14 -4.77
N GLN A 66 7.88 6.90 -4.38
CA GLN A 66 7.66 7.28 -2.98
C GLN A 66 7.27 6.07 -2.13
N ALA A 67 6.41 5.20 -2.65
CA ALA A 67 5.99 3.97 -2.00
C ALA A 67 7.16 3.01 -1.78
N TYR A 68 8.02 2.82 -2.78
CA TYR A 68 9.22 1.98 -2.63
C TYR A 68 10.28 2.61 -1.73
N LYS A 69 10.43 3.93 -1.76
CA LYS A 69 11.26 4.62 -0.77
C LYS A 69 10.73 4.39 0.66
N PHE A 70 9.43 4.51 0.86
CA PHE A 70 8.79 4.25 2.15
C PHE A 70 9.00 2.80 2.61
N MET A 71 8.94 1.83 1.69
CA MET A 71 9.27 0.44 1.99
C MET A 71 10.69 0.27 2.50
N VAL A 72 11.67 0.85 1.80
CA VAL A 72 13.10 0.77 2.17
C VAL A 72 13.33 1.44 3.52
N ASP A 73 12.81 2.66 3.71
CA ASP A 73 12.96 3.44 4.94
C ASP A 73 12.36 2.71 6.17
N ASN A 74 11.39 1.81 5.93
CA ASN A 74 10.73 1.01 6.97
C ASN A 74 11.07 -0.50 6.92
N ASN A 75 12.15 -0.89 6.23
CA ASN A 75 12.68 -2.27 6.23
C ASN A 75 11.74 -3.35 5.64
N TYR A 76 10.83 -2.94 4.76
CA TYR A 76 10.04 -3.85 3.92
C TYR A 76 10.84 -4.21 2.66
N ASN A 77 10.94 -5.51 2.34
CA ASN A 77 11.72 -6.00 1.20
C ASN A 77 10.89 -6.85 0.21
N SER A 78 9.60 -6.99 0.46
CA SER A 78 8.65 -7.70 -0.39
C SER A 78 7.32 -6.97 -0.38
N VAL A 79 6.60 -7.02 -1.50
CA VAL A 79 5.29 -6.38 -1.66
C VAL A 79 4.37 -7.29 -2.45
N LYS A 80 3.13 -7.41 -1.97
CA LYS A 80 2.00 -7.94 -2.74
C LYS A 80 1.29 -6.76 -3.39
N SER A 81 1.22 -6.71 -4.72
CA SER A 81 0.43 -5.73 -5.45
C SER A 81 -0.92 -6.31 -5.89
N GLY A 82 -1.96 -5.49 -5.94
CA GLY A 82 -3.31 -5.85 -6.38
C GLY A 82 -3.88 -4.89 -7.42
N TYR A 83 -4.71 -5.42 -8.32
CA TYR A 83 -5.37 -4.67 -9.40
C TYR A 83 -6.84 -5.07 -9.47
N VAL A 84 -7.57 -4.93 -8.35
CA VAL A 84 -8.99 -5.28 -8.30
C VAL A 84 -9.81 -4.13 -8.89
N GLY A 85 -10.70 -4.41 -9.86
CA GLY A 85 -11.55 -3.39 -10.47
C GLY A 85 -11.68 -3.54 -11.99
N LYS A 86 -12.55 -2.72 -12.60
CA LYS A 86 -12.67 -2.66 -14.05
C LYS A 86 -11.55 -1.78 -14.60
N TYR A 87 -10.82 -2.28 -15.59
CA TYR A 87 -9.92 -1.46 -16.38
C TYR A 87 -10.73 -0.41 -17.15
N SER A 88 -10.68 0.85 -16.69
CA SER A 88 -11.21 1.98 -17.44
C SER A 88 -10.08 2.62 -18.24
N SER A 89 -9.82 2.13 -19.46
CA SER A 89 -9.12 2.96 -20.44
C SER A 89 -10.10 4.01 -20.96
N SER A 90 -10.09 5.20 -20.38
CA SER A 90 -10.51 6.36 -21.15
C SER A 90 -9.47 6.57 -22.26
N ARG A 91 -9.92 6.38 -23.50
CA ARG A 91 -9.30 7.05 -24.65
C ARG A 91 -9.62 8.53 -24.58
#